data_AF-A0A0S7C1Q5-F1
#
_entry.id   AF-A0A0S7C1Q5-F1
#
_cell.length_a   1.000
_cell.length_b   1.000
_cell.length_c   1.000
_cell.angle_alpha   90.00
_cell.angle_beta   90.00
_cell.angle_gamma   90.00
#
_symmetry.space_group_name_H-M   'P 1'
#
loop_
_entity.id
_entity.type
_entity.pdbx_description
1 polymer ?
#
loop_
_entity_poly.entity_id
_entity_poly.type
_entity_poly.pdbx_seq_one_letter_code
_entity_poly.pdbx_strand_id
1 'polypeptide(L)'
;MFENLSIGLDIATALSVIAAAAAFIWNSALARRKSKLDRRKEIIKSHVYRTVEKIIRDSSDIFRETKKIEYRLRDGETTQNLNQWKDLILELTGSFRWLIPLDQVYGDGRFELIYKEYSEELDEFIRRFAKLVSPESNESWDFYDTMDQPNRITLKYITRLYQETENYLQ
;
A
#
# COMPACT_ATOMS: atom_id res chain seq x y z
N MET A 1 21.15 19.68 -2.39
CA MET A 1 21.83 18.40 -2.70
C MET A 1 21.57 17.29 -1.64
N PHE A 2 20.77 17.52 -0.59
CA PHE A 2 20.44 16.50 0.43
C PHE A 2 18.96 16.08 0.48
N GLU A 3 18.06 16.72 -0.25
CA GLU A 3 16.62 16.40 -0.22
C GLU A 3 16.36 14.98 -0.75
N ASN A 4 16.94 14.60 -1.89
CA ASN A 4 16.75 13.29 -2.54
C ASN A 4 17.15 12.09 -1.66
N LEU A 5 18.05 12.29 -0.69
CA LEU A 5 18.48 11.25 0.26
C LEU A 5 17.42 10.97 1.31
N SER A 6 16.70 12.00 1.80
CA SER A 6 15.64 11.83 2.80
C SER A 6 14.41 11.13 2.23
N ILE A 7 14.10 11.35 0.95
CA ILE A 7 12.93 10.74 0.29
C ILE A 7 13.17 9.28 -0.06
N GLY A 8 14.38 8.96 -0.54
CA GLY A 8 14.80 7.57 -0.69
C GLY A 8 14.75 6.83 0.64
N LEU A 9 15.07 7.51 1.75
CA LEU A 9 15.00 6.96 3.10
C LEU A 9 13.55 6.72 3.53
N ASP A 10 12.62 7.67 3.34
CA ASP A 10 11.23 7.54 3.79
C ASP A 10 10.47 6.44 3.05
N ILE A 11 10.61 6.35 1.72
CA ILE A 11 9.96 5.27 0.94
C ILE A 11 10.59 3.91 1.22
N ALA A 12 11.93 3.85 1.31
CA ALA A 12 12.61 2.60 1.67
C ALA A 12 12.26 2.15 3.09
N THR A 13 12.03 3.10 4.00
CA THR A 13 11.56 2.82 5.37
C THR A 13 10.14 2.28 5.34
N ALA A 14 9.23 2.90 4.59
CA ALA A 14 7.86 2.39 4.43
C ALA A 14 7.86 0.96 3.86
N LEU A 15 8.61 0.69 2.79
CA LEU A 15 8.75 -0.65 2.21
C LEU A 15 9.37 -1.66 3.20
N SER A 16 10.34 -1.24 4.00
CA SER A 16 10.97 -2.08 5.02
C SER A 16 9.99 -2.45 6.14
N VAL A 17 9.16 -1.51 6.59
CA VAL A 17 8.11 -1.77 7.59
C VAL A 17 7.05 -2.71 7.04
N ILE A 18 6.64 -2.53 5.79
CA ILE A 18 5.69 -3.43 5.13
C ILE A 18 6.30 -4.85 5.00
N ALA A 19 7.57 -4.95 4.63
CA ALA A 19 8.27 -6.23 4.54
C ALA A 19 8.39 -6.93 5.91
N ALA A 20 8.66 -6.17 6.98
CA ALA A 20 8.69 -6.70 8.34
C ALA A 20 7.31 -7.24 8.76
N ALA A 21 6.22 -6.55 8.42
CA ALA A 21 4.86 -7.02 8.67
C ALA A 21 4.58 -8.35 7.94
N ALA A 22 4.98 -8.46 6.67
CA ALA A 22 4.85 -9.72 5.92
C ALA A 22 5.63 -10.86 6.58
N ALA A 23 6.89 -10.62 6.97
CA ALA A 23 7.74 -11.62 7.61
C ALA A 23 7.18 -12.10 8.95
N PHE A 24 6.59 -11.21 9.74
CA PHE A 24 5.92 -11.59 10.98
C PHE A 24 4.69 -12.47 10.71
N ILE A 25 3.82 -12.08 9.78
CA ILE A 25 2.62 -12.87 9.44
C ILE A 25 3.03 -14.28 9.01
N TRP A 26 4.08 -14.40 8.19
CA TRP A 26 4.66 -15.69 7.79
C TRP A 26 5.17 -16.52 8.97
N ASN A 27 5.97 -15.92 9.85
CA ASN A 27 6.52 -16.62 11.02
C ASN A 27 5.40 -17.05 11.98
N SER A 28 4.33 -16.26 12.10
CA SER A 28 3.16 -16.62 12.89
C SER A 28 2.40 -17.82 12.29
N ALA A 29 2.41 -18.01 10.97
CA ALA A 29 1.76 -19.14 10.28
C ALA A 29 2.52 -20.47 10.47
N LEU A 30 3.86 -20.42 10.59
CA LEU A 30 4.66 -21.63 10.77
C LEU A 30 4.55 -22.28 12.17
N ALA A 31 3.93 -21.60 13.16
CA ALA A 31 3.88 -22.02 14.55
C ALA A 31 2.65 -22.92 14.91
N ARG A 32 2.79 -24.24 14.68
CA ARG A 32 2.17 -25.45 15.32
C ARG A 32 0.62 -25.68 15.45
N ARG A 33 0.25 -26.88 14.93
CA ARG A 33 -0.75 -27.95 15.30
C ARG A 33 -2.27 -27.81 15.02
N LYS A 34 -2.88 -28.99 14.80
CA LYS A 34 -4.14 -29.31 14.07
C LYS A 34 -5.43 -29.23 14.93
N SER A 35 -6.05 -28.07 15.07
CA SER A 35 -7.49 -27.97 15.33
C SER A 35 -8.23 -27.29 14.17
N LYS A 36 -9.56 -27.41 14.10
CA LYS A 36 -10.37 -26.68 13.09
C LYS A 36 -10.24 -25.16 13.25
N LEU A 37 -10.03 -24.67 14.48
CA LEU A 37 -9.83 -23.26 14.77
C LEU A 37 -8.46 -22.79 14.28
N ASP A 38 -7.41 -23.58 14.54
CA ASP A 38 -6.04 -23.29 14.08
C ASP A 38 -5.98 -23.31 12.55
N ARG A 39 -6.68 -24.23 11.89
CA ARG A 39 -6.76 -24.26 10.42
C ARG A 39 -7.41 -22.99 9.85
N ARG A 40 -8.40 -22.41 10.53
CA ARG A 40 -8.99 -21.12 10.12
C ARG A 40 -8.01 -19.97 10.31
N LYS A 41 -7.33 -19.92 11.46
CA LYS A 41 -6.26 -18.95 11.77
C LYS A 41 -5.15 -19.02 10.70
N GLU A 42 -4.75 -20.22 10.29
CA GLU A 42 -3.75 -20.43 9.21
C GLU A 42 -4.21 -19.94 7.83
N ILE A 43 -5.46 -20.18 7.46
CA ILE A 43 -6.01 -19.70 6.17
C ILE A 43 -6.00 -18.17 6.14
N ILE A 44 -6.45 -17.52 7.22
CA ILE A 44 -6.47 -16.06 7.34
C ILE A 44 -5.05 -15.51 7.25
N LYS A 45 -4.10 -16.02 8.05
CA LYS A 45 -2.69 -15.61 7.98
C LYS A 45 -2.12 -15.74 6.58
N SER A 46 -2.34 -16.89 5.92
CA SER A 46 -1.82 -17.14 4.57
C SER A 46 -2.37 -16.15 3.55
N HIS A 47 -3.65 -15.80 3.67
CA HIS A 47 -4.31 -14.88 2.76
C HIS A 47 -3.91 -13.42 2.99
N VAL A 48 -3.85 -13.00 4.25
CA VAL A 48 -3.32 -11.68 4.64
C VAL A 48 -1.87 -11.56 4.17
N TYR A 49 -1.04 -12.58 4.40
CA TYR A 49 0.36 -12.62 3.93
C TYR A 49 0.47 -12.41 2.42
N ARG A 50 -0.27 -13.17 1.61
CA ARG A 50 -0.24 -13.04 0.15
C ARG A 50 -0.69 -11.66 -0.32
N THR A 51 -1.66 -11.09 0.37
CA THR A 51 -2.13 -9.72 0.09
C THR A 51 -1.02 -8.71 0.37
N VAL A 52 -0.39 -8.78 1.54
CA VAL A 52 0.73 -7.90 1.90
C VAL A 52 1.93 -8.10 0.95
N GLU A 53 2.27 -9.33 0.59
CA GLU A 53 3.34 -9.62 -0.38
C GLU A 53 3.06 -8.98 -1.74
N LYS A 54 1.81 -9.07 -2.22
CA LYS A 54 1.40 -8.39 -3.45
C LYS A 54 1.54 -6.87 -3.32
N ILE A 55 1.08 -6.30 -2.21
CA ILE A 55 1.19 -4.85 -1.97
C ILE A 55 2.66 -4.40 -1.94
N ILE A 56 3.58 -5.18 -1.37
CA ILE A 56 5.02 -4.86 -1.41
C ILE A 56 5.51 -4.75 -2.86
N ARG A 57 5.12 -5.70 -3.71
CA ARG A 57 5.52 -5.70 -5.13
C ARG A 57 4.96 -4.47 -5.84
N ASP A 58 3.67 -4.19 -5.66
CA ASP A 58 3.00 -3.05 -6.29
C ASP A 58 3.59 -1.71 -5.80
N SER A 59 3.83 -1.55 -4.49
CA SER A 59 4.52 -0.38 -3.92
C SER A 59 5.96 -0.23 -4.44
N SER A 60 6.67 -1.32 -4.68
CA SER A 60 8.01 -1.28 -5.28
C SER A 60 7.96 -0.79 -6.74
N ASP A 61 6.92 -1.14 -7.48
CA ASP A 61 6.71 -0.68 -8.85
C ASP A 61 6.36 0.81 -8.90
N ILE A 62 5.53 1.30 -7.95
CA ILE A 62 5.26 2.74 -7.77
C ILE A 62 6.54 3.50 -7.46
N PHE A 63 7.37 2.99 -6.55
CA PHE A 63 8.64 3.63 -6.22
C PHE A 63 9.57 3.73 -7.44
N ARG A 64 9.70 2.63 -8.20
CA ARG A 64 10.50 2.60 -9.43
C ARG A 64 10.00 3.62 -10.45
N GLU A 65 8.68 3.72 -10.64
CA GLU A 65 8.11 4.68 -11.57
C GLU A 65 8.28 6.13 -11.09
N THR A 66 8.12 6.38 -9.79
CA THR A 66 8.39 7.69 -9.16
C THR A 66 9.83 8.14 -9.42
N LYS A 67 10.81 7.23 -9.30
CA LYS A 67 12.22 7.51 -9.60
C LYS A 67 12.44 7.87 -11.07
N LYS A 68 11.78 7.18 -12.01
CA LYS A 68 11.87 7.56 -13.43
C LYS A 68 11.31 8.95 -13.70
N ILE A 69 10.21 9.31 -13.05
CA ILE A 69 9.62 10.65 -13.17
C ILE A 69 10.58 11.70 -12.61
N GLU A 70 11.17 11.45 -11.44
CA GLU A 70 12.18 12.32 -10.83
C GLU A 70 13.38 12.56 -11.78
N TYR A 71 13.92 11.49 -12.41
CA TYR A 71 15.03 11.63 -13.35
C TYR A 71 14.64 12.47 -14.57
N ARG A 72 13.47 12.22 -15.18
CA ARG A 72 12.97 13.01 -16.31
C ARG A 72 12.85 14.50 -15.97
N LEU A 73 12.30 14.81 -14.79
CA LEU A 73 12.16 16.19 -14.32
C LEU A 73 13.52 16.87 -14.12
N ARG A 74 14.49 16.15 -13.55
CA ARG A 74 15.86 16.65 -13.39
C ARG A 74 16.51 16.99 -14.74
N ASP A 75 16.20 16.20 -15.76
CA ASP A 75 16.72 16.39 -17.12
C ASP A 75 15.95 17.46 -17.91
N GLY A 76 14.98 18.14 -17.28
CA GLY A 76 14.25 19.27 -17.84
C GLY A 76 12.98 18.88 -18.60
N GLU A 77 12.56 17.61 -18.54
CA GLU A 77 11.27 17.18 -19.10
C GLU A 77 10.09 17.68 -18.24
N THR A 78 8.91 17.78 -18.85
CA THR A 78 7.67 18.15 -18.17
C THR A 78 6.87 16.91 -17.77
N THR A 79 6.15 16.95 -16.65
CA THR A 79 5.34 15.85 -16.09
C THR A 79 4.04 15.54 -16.87
N GLN A 80 3.96 15.85 -18.15
CA GLN A 80 2.69 15.86 -18.90
C GLN A 80 1.97 14.51 -18.99
N ASN A 81 2.64 13.39 -18.69
CA ASN A 81 1.99 12.09 -18.63
C ASN A 81 2.37 11.28 -17.39
N LEU A 82 1.49 11.31 -16.39
CA LEU A 82 1.59 10.53 -15.14
C LEU A 82 0.57 9.38 -15.10
N ASN A 83 -0.03 9.01 -16.24
CA ASN A 83 -1.07 7.97 -16.27
C ASN A 83 -0.53 6.62 -15.79
N GLN A 84 0.66 6.23 -16.24
CA GLN A 84 1.28 4.99 -15.80
C GLN A 84 1.45 4.94 -14.28
N TRP A 85 1.87 6.04 -13.66
CA TRP A 85 2.03 6.12 -12.21
C TRP A 85 0.67 6.07 -11.49
N LYS A 86 -0.33 6.79 -12.00
CA LYS A 86 -1.71 6.75 -11.50
C LYS A 86 -2.30 5.34 -11.58
N ASP A 87 -2.07 4.63 -12.68
CA ASP A 87 -2.59 3.27 -12.89
C ASP A 87 -1.98 2.29 -11.88
N LEU A 88 -0.69 2.44 -11.53
CA LEU A 88 -0.06 1.66 -10.46
C LEU A 88 -0.69 1.91 -9.08
N ILE A 89 -1.15 3.14 -8.79
CA ILE A 89 -1.87 3.40 -7.53
C ILE A 89 -3.22 2.70 -7.51
N LEU A 90 -3.94 2.65 -8.64
CA LEU A 90 -5.20 1.90 -8.74
C LEU A 90 -4.99 0.40 -8.51
N GLU A 91 -3.84 -0.15 -8.91
CA GLU A 91 -3.48 -1.55 -8.63
C GLU A 91 -3.35 -1.84 -7.14
N LEU A 92 -2.90 -0.88 -6.32
CA LEU A 92 -2.84 -1.02 -4.86
C LEU A 92 -4.22 -1.29 -4.24
N THR A 93 -5.23 -0.51 -4.65
CA THR A 93 -6.63 -0.72 -4.23
C THR A 93 -7.11 -2.12 -4.64
N GLY A 94 -6.74 -2.56 -5.85
CA GLY A 94 -7.02 -3.90 -6.35
C GLY A 94 -6.41 -5.00 -5.48
N SER A 95 -5.18 -4.81 -4.99
CA SER A 95 -4.49 -5.75 -4.12
C SER A 95 -5.12 -5.85 -2.73
N PHE A 96 -5.51 -4.71 -2.14
CA PHE A 96 -6.21 -4.71 -0.84
C PHE A 96 -7.59 -5.37 -0.92
N ARG A 97 -8.28 -5.25 -2.06
CA ARG A 97 -9.59 -5.91 -2.31
C ARG A 97 -9.52 -7.42 -2.12
N TRP A 98 -8.34 -8.02 -2.28
CA TRP A 98 -8.17 -9.45 -2.10
C TRP A 98 -8.48 -9.88 -0.67
N LEU A 99 -8.52 -8.99 0.32
CA LEU A 99 -8.90 -9.32 1.71
C LEU A 99 -10.40 -9.55 1.90
N ILE A 100 -11.28 -9.01 1.03
CA ILE A 100 -12.75 -9.07 1.20
C ILE A 100 -13.30 -10.51 1.34
N PRO A 101 -12.83 -11.50 0.55
CA PRO A 101 -13.28 -12.89 0.72
C PRO A 101 -12.98 -13.47 2.11
N LEU A 102 -12.07 -12.89 2.91
CA LEU A 102 -11.86 -13.35 4.29
C LEU A 102 -13.06 -13.07 5.18
N ASP A 103 -13.73 -11.92 5.01
CA ASP A 103 -14.90 -11.59 5.82
C ASP A 103 -16.11 -12.46 5.46
N GLN A 104 -16.28 -12.77 4.17
CA GLN A 104 -17.35 -13.66 3.71
C GLN A 104 -17.24 -15.08 4.28
N VAL A 105 -16.04 -15.51 4.67
CA VAL A 105 -15.79 -16.89 5.11
C VAL A 105 -15.50 -16.97 6.61
N TYR A 106 -14.97 -15.91 7.24
CA TYR A 106 -14.42 -15.99 8.60
C TYR A 106 -14.61 -14.74 9.48
N GLY A 107 -15.21 -13.65 8.99
CA GLY A 107 -15.11 -12.34 9.66
C GLY A 107 -16.43 -11.71 10.12
N ASP A 108 -16.28 -10.70 10.96
CA ASP A 108 -17.29 -9.77 11.48
C ASP A 108 -17.39 -8.46 10.67
N GLY A 109 -16.72 -8.41 9.49
CA GLY A 109 -16.69 -7.25 8.59
C GLY A 109 -15.48 -6.34 8.75
N ARG A 110 -14.50 -6.71 9.59
CA ARG A 110 -13.30 -5.89 9.85
C ARG A 110 -12.38 -5.72 8.64
N PHE A 111 -12.15 -6.76 7.83
CA PHE A 111 -11.26 -6.67 6.67
C PHE A 111 -11.87 -5.85 5.54
N GLU A 112 -13.19 -5.93 5.37
CA GLU A 112 -14.02 -5.17 4.46
C GLU A 112 -14.06 -3.70 4.89
N LEU A 113 -14.17 -3.42 6.20
CA LEU A 113 -14.06 -2.07 6.73
C LEU A 113 -12.68 -1.46 6.42
N ILE A 114 -11.59 -2.19 6.69
CA ILE A 114 -10.22 -1.74 6.35
C ILE A 114 -10.12 -1.47 4.85
N TYR A 115 -10.60 -2.39 4.01
CA TYR A 115 -10.58 -2.23 2.56
C TYR A 115 -11.35 -0.99 2.10
N LYS A 116 -12.55 -0.77 2.64
CA LYS A 116 -13.41 0.34 2.27
C LYS A 116 -12.75 1.67 2.61
N GLU A 117 -12.28 1.82 3.84
CA GLU A 117 -11.59 3.04 4.28
C GLU A 117 -10.31 3.29 3.47
N TYR A 118 -9.52 2.25 3.19
CA TYR A 118 -8.32 2.35 2.35
C TYR A 118 -8.65 2.83 0.93
N SER A 119 -9.68 2.23 0.32
CA SER A 119 -10.12 2.57 -1.03
C SER A 119 -10.63 4.00 -1.10
N GLU A 120 -11.42 4.43 -0.12
CA GLU A 120 -11.95 5.79 -0.05
C GLU A 120 -10.84 6.84 0.07
N GLU A 121 -9.82 6.58 0.91
CA GLU A 121 -8.68 7.49 1.10
C GLU A 121 -7.78 7.56 -0.15
N LEU A 122 -7.53 6.43 -0.82
CA LEU A 122 -6.81 6.42 -2.11
C LEU A 122 -7.61 7.08 -3.24
N ASP A 123 -8.92 6.84 -3.33
CA ASP A 123 -9.77 7.47 -4.35
C ASP A 123 -9.88 8.98 -4.15
N GLU A 124 -9.91 9.44 -2.89
CA GLU A 124 -9.79 10.87 -2.59
C GLU A 124 -8.43 11.42 -3.05
N PHE A 125 -7.33 10.73 -2.73
CA PHE A 125 -6.00 11.11 -3.19
C PHE A 125 -5.95 11.22 -4.72
N ILE A 126 -6.38 10.19 -5.46
CA ILE A 126 -6.34 10.18 -6.93
C ILE A 126 -7.16 11.33 -7.52
N ARG A 127 -8.34 11.62 -6.95
CA ARG A 127 -9.19 12.74 -7.40
C ARG A 127 -8.51 14.09 -7.17
N ARG A 128 -7.84 14.28 -6.04
CA ARG A 128 -7.07 15.51 -5.75
C ARG A 128 -5.85 15.61 -6.66
N PHE A 129 -5.11 14.52 -6.82
CA PHE A 129 -3.94 14.45 -7.67
C PHE A 129 -4.27 14.81 -9.13
N ALA A 130 -5.35 14.27 -9.68
CA ALA A 130 -5.79 14.57 -11.04
C ALA A 130 -6.07 16.07 -11.26
N LYS A 131 -6.55 16.78 -10.23
CA LYS A 131 -6.72 18.24 -10.27
C LYS A 131 -5.37 18.94 -10.19
N LEU A 132 -4.51 18.53 -9.25
CA LEU A 132 -3.19 19.14 -9.03
C LEU A 132 -2.31 19.12 -10.28
N VAL A 133 -2.32 18.00 -11.02
CA VAL A 133 -1.48 17.81 -12.22
C VAL A 133 -2.18 18.20 -13.53
N SER A 134 -3.39 18.76 -13.45
CA SER A 134 -4.11 19.26 -14.62
C SER A 134 -3.36 20.46 -15.22
N PRO A 135 -3.33 20.61 -16.56
CA PRO A 135 -2.77 21.79 -17.22
C PRO A 135 -3.42 23.12 -16.79
N GLU A 136 -4.64 23.06 -16.27
CA GLU A 136 -5.41 24.22 -15.80
C GLU A 136 -5.17 24.54 -14.32
N SER A 137 -4.43 23.69 -13.60
CA SER A 137 -4.11 23.89 -12.19
C SER A 137 -3.11 25.02 -12.01
N ASN A 138 -3.43 25.95 -11.11
CA ASN A 138 -2.51 26.97 -10.61
C ASN A 138 -1.98 26.64 -9.22
N GLU A 139 -2.30 25.46 -8.68
CA GLU A 139 -1.87 25.02 -7.36
C GLU A 139 -0.42 24.55 -7.42
N SER A 140 0.43 25.12 -6.56
CA SER A 140 1.78 24.59 -6.32
C SER A 140 1.69 23.34 -5.46
N TRP A 141 2.43 22.31 -5.82
CA TRP A 141 2.52 21.06 -5.05
C TRP A 141 3.97 20.66 -4.86
N ASP A 142 4.26 20.04 -3.72
CA ASP A 142 5.56 19.43 -3.48
C ASP A 142 5.59 18.06 -4.17
N PHE A 143 6.53 17.87 -5.08
CA PHE A 143 6.64 16.63 -5.84
C PHE A 143 6.81 15.42 -4.92
N TYR A 144 7.64 15.55 -3.89
CA TYR A 144 8.01 14.42 -3.07
C TYR A 144 6.94 14.04 -2.06
N ASP A 145 6.30 15.03 -1.44
CA ASP A 145 5.17 14.81 -0.53
C ASP A 145 3.99 14.19 -1.28
N THR A 146 3.67 14.71 -2.46
CA THR A 146 2.54 14.24 -3.28
C THR A 146 2.77 12.81 -3.80
N MET A 147 3.98 12.51 -4.26
CA MET A 147 4.30 11.21 -4.86
C MET A 147 4.51 10.10 -3.81
N ASP A 148 4.81 10.46 -2.56
CA ASP A 148 4.92 9.50 -1.44
C ASP A 148 3.59 9.23 -0.73
N GLN A 149 2.61 10.11 -0.86
CA GLN A 149 1.32 10.01 -0.17
C GLN A 149 0.62 8.63 -0.33
N PRO A 150 0.59 7.99 -1.52
CA PRO A 150 0.04 6.63 -1.66
C PRO A 150 0.73 5.59 -0.78
N ASN A 151 2.05 5.67 -0.61
CA ASN A 151 2.81 4.75 0.24
C ASN A 151 2.49 4.98 1.71
N ARG A 152 2.37 6.23 2.16
CA ARG A 152 1.99 6.57 3.54
C ARG A 152 0.59 6.07 3.88
N ILE A 153 -0.37 6.28 2.97
CA ILE A 153 -1.73 5.74 3.09
C ILE A 153 -1.65 4.21 3.20
N THR A 154 -0.95 3.56 2.26
CA THR A 154 -0.81 2.09 2.24
C THR A 154 -0.19 1.55 3.53
N LEU A 155 0.88 2.17 4.03
CA LEU A 155 1.54 1.78 5.28
C LEU A 155 0.57 1.84 6.47
N LYS A 156 -0.19 2.94 6.61
CA LYS A 156 -1.20 3.10 7.67
C LYS A 156 -2.18 1.92 7.71
N TYR A 157 -2.69 1.49 6.54
CA TYR A 157 -3.65 0.40 6.49
C TYR A 157 -3.02 -0.99 6.63
N ILE A 158 -1.76 -1.18 6.21
CA ILE A 158 -1.03 -2.43 6.48
C ILE A 158 -0.74 -2.58 7.98
N THR A 159 -0.35 -1.50 8.67
CA THR A 159 -0.16 -1.52 10.13
C THR A 159 -1.45 -1.87 10.85
N ARG A 160 -2.60 -1.31 10.43
CA ARG A 160 -3.91 -1.67 10.99
C ARG A 160 -4.29 -3.12 10.67
N LEU A 161 -4.09 -3.57 9.44
CA LEU A 161 -4.35 -4.95 9.03
C LEU A 161 -3.55 -5.96 9.88
N TYR A 162 -2.30 -5.64 10.15
CA TYR A 162 -1.44 -6.41 11.04
C TYR A 162 -2.03 -6.51 12.45
N GLN A 163 -2.40 -5.37 13.05
CA GLN A 163 -2.98 -5.32 14.40
C GLN A 163 -4.29 -6.10 14.50
N GLU A 164 -5.19 -5.94 13.52
CA GLU A 164 -6.45 -6.67 13.50
C GLU A 164 -6.25 -8.17 13.27
N THR A 165 -5.23 -8.55 12.49
CA THR A 165 -4.84 -9.95 12.34
C THR A 165 -4.32 -10.52 13.66
N GLU A 166 -3.45 -9.81 14.39
CA GLU A 166 -3.00 -10.24 15.71
C GLU A 166 -4.15 -10.41 16.70
N ASN A 167 -5.08 -9.44 16.76
CA ASN A 167 -6.25 -9.50 17.63
C ASN A 167 -7.14 -10.72 17.33
N TYR A 168 -7.30 -11.06 16.04
CA TYR A 168 -8.05 -12.25 15.63
C TYR A 168 -7.35 -13.56 16.02
N LEU A 169 -6.02 -13.54 16.11
CA LEU A 169 -5.20 -14.70 16.40
C LEU A 169 -5.05 -15.00 17.90
N GLN A 170 -5.36 -14.04 18.77
CA GLN A 170 -5.47 -14.26 20.22
C GLN A 170 -6.69 -15.15 20.56
#